data_AF-A0A7Y8NXZ7-F1
#
_entry.id   AF-A0A7Y8NXZ7-F1
#
_cell.length_a   1.000
_cell.length_b   1.000
_cell.length_c   1.000
_cell.angle_alpha   90.00
_cell.angle_beta   90.00
_cell.angle_gamma   90.00
#
_symmetry.space_group_name_H-M   'P 1'
#
loop_
_entity.id
_entity.type
_entity.pdbx_description
1 polymer ?
#
loop_
_entity_poly.entity_id
_entity_poly.type
_entity_poly.pdbx_seq_one_letter_code
_entity_poly.pdbx_strand_id
1 'polypeptide(L)'
;LKEKILGKIEKLDLKIEDFFQNFTVITNQKILNNNPILELLNTKEEMLVNNFVALKAAAETTEKSFGNMVKAEEVRQLKSFKRMKKRLLHAEKIKQNELLERLEKLFLDVHPSKTWQERVFNFSVFFSDEGYPWLENCLEEMVVQYSKLIIVAI
;
A
#
# COMPACT_ATOMS: atom_id res chain seq x y z
N LEU A 1 -19.46 8.98 6.85
CA LEU A 1 -18.15 9.06 7.56
C LEU A 1 -18.20 10.28 8.46
N LYS A 2 -17.96 10.11 9.77
CA LYS A 2 -17.95 11.25 10.71
C LYS A 2 -16.92 12.30 10.26
N GLU A 3 -17.26 13.59 10.33
CA GLU A 3 -16.37 14.70 9.94
C GLU A 3 -14.95 14.61 10.54
N LYS A 4 -14.84 14.16 11.80
CA LYS A 4 -13.56 13.97 12.48
C LYS A 4 -12.65 12.95 11.78
N ILE A 5 -13.22 11.94 11.13
CA ILE A 5 -12.47 10.92 10.39
C ILE A 5 -12.02 11.49 9.04
N LEU A 6 -12.88 12.23 8.34
CA LEU A 6 -12.53 12.93 7.10
C LEU A 6 -11.35 13.90 7.31
N GLY A 7 -11.38 14.69 8.39
CA GLY A 7 -10.27 15.58 8.73
C GLY A 7 -8.95 14.84 9.07
N LYS A 8 -9.00 13.59 9.55
CA LYS A 8 -7.80 12.75 9.74
C LYS A 8 -7.28 12.21 8.41
N ILE A 9 -8.18 11.83 7.50
CA ILE A 9 -7.86 11.33 6.15
C ILE A 9 -7.12 12.42 5.36
N GLU A 10 -7.65 13.64 5.35
CA GLU A 10 -7.03 14.80 4.68
C GLU A 10 -5.67 15.16 5.28
N LYS A 11 -5.55 15.20 6.62
CA LYS A 11 -4.28 15.52 7.30
C LYS A 11 -3.17 14.50 7.01
N LEU A 12 -3.55 13.27 6.71
CA LEU A 12 -2.60 12.23 6.35
C LEU A 12 -2.36 12.19 4.84
N ASP A 13 -2.95 13.07 4.03
CA ASP A 13 -2.85 13.04 2.56
C ASP A 13 -3.26 11.66 2.01
N LEU A 14 -4.40 11.15 2.50
CA LEU A 14 -5.04 9.93 2.01
C LEU A 14 -6.30 10.30 1.24
N LYS A 15 -6.63 9.49 0.24
CA LYS A 15 -7.94 9.57 -0.40
C LYS A 15 -8.86 8.50 0.14
N ILE A 16 -10.17 8.70 0.01
CA ILE A 16 -11.13 7.71 0.51
C ILE A 16 -11.00 6.40 -0.28
N GLU A 17 -10.66 6.47 -1.57
CA GLU A 17 -10.47 5.30 -2.41
C GLU A 17 -9.31 4.41 -1.92
N ASP A 18 -8.33 4.98 -1.22
CA ASP A 18 -7.22 4.22 -0.65
C ASP A 18 -7.76 3.21 0.37
N PHE A 19 -8.79 3.56 1.14
CA PHE A 19 -9.34 2.67 2.18
C PHE A 19 -9.95 1.40 1.62
N PHE A 20 -10.33 1.35 0.34
CA PHE A 20 -10.81 0.14 -0.32
C PHE A 20 -9.70 -0.83 -0.73
N GLN A 21 -8.44 -0.39 -0.68
CA GLN A 21 -7.29 -1.22 -0.97
C GLN A 21 -6.79 -1.93 0.29
N ASN A 22 -5.89 -2.90 0.10
CA ASN A 22 -5.27 -3.59 1.22
C ASN A 22 -4.40 -2.62 2.03
N PHE A 23 -4.68 -2.49 3.33
CA PHE A 23 -3.93 -1.66 4.28
C PHE A 23 -2.40 -1.81 4.16
N THR A 24 -1.92 -3.04 3.95
CA THR A 24 -0.47 -3.31 3.81
C THR A 24 0.14 -2.68 2.57
N VAL A 25 -0.62 -2.57 1.48
CA VAL A 25 -0.14 -1.98 0.21
C VAL A 25 -0.02 -0.47 0.39
N ILE A 26 -1.07 0.17 0.90
CA ILE A 26 -1.13 1.63 1.13
C ILE A 26 -0.03 2.06 2.10
N THR A 27 0.12 1.35 3.23
CA THR A 27 1.15 1.66 4.23
C THR A 27 2.55 1.49 3.67
N ASN A 28 2.83 0.41 2.94
CA ASN A 28 4.13 0.23 2.31
C ASN A 28 4.45 1.32 1.29
N GLN A 29 3.47 1.70 0.46
CA GLN A 29 3.63 2.82 -0.48
C GLN A 29 3.92 4.10 0.28
N LYS A 30 3.13 4.44 1.29
CA LYS A 30 3.28 5.67 2.07
C LYS A 30 4.63 5.79 2.78
N ILE A 31 5.13 4.68 3.32
CA ILE A 31 6.43 4.61 3.99
C ILE A 31 7.59 4.77 3.00
N LEU A 32 7.43 4.22 1.79
CA LEU A 32 8.45 4.24 0.76
C LEU A 32 8.35 5.45 -0.17
N ASN A 33 7.27 6.22 -0.10
CA ASN A 33 7.07 7.42 -0.89
C ASN A 33 8.23 8.39 -0.65
N ASN A 34 8.82 8.87 -1.75
CA ASN A 34 9.96 9.81 -1.75
C ASN A 34 11.18 9.32 -0.95
N ASN A 35 11.39 8.00 -0.82
CA ASN A 35 12.59 7.48 -0.17
C ASN A 35 13.80 7.51 -1.13
N PRO A 36 14.80 8.38 -0.89
CA PRO A 36 15.94 8.55 -1.79
C PRO A 36 16.81 7.28 -1.88
N ILE A 37 16.83 6.46 -0.82
CA ILE A 37 17.61 5.21 -0.80
C ILE A 37 16.94 4.17 -1.71
N LEU A 38 15.60 4.12 -1.76
CA LEU A 38 14.89 3.20 -2.65
C LEU A 38 15.16 3.54 -4.11
N GLU A 39 15.10 4.82 -4.48
CA GLU A 39 15.40 5.29 -5.83
C GLU A 39 16.83 4.96 -6.25
N LEU A 40 17.80 5.21 -5.35
CA LEU A 40 19.19 4.84 -5.58
C LEU A 40 19.36 3.32 -5.75
N LEU A 41 18.69 2.50 -4.93
CA LEU A 41 18.73 1.03 -5.05
C LEU A 41 18.14 0.55 -6.38
N ASN A 42 17.05 1.14 -6.85
CA ASN A 42 16.46 0.81 -8.15
C ASN A 42 17.42 1.14 -9.30
N THR A 43 17.99 2.36 -9.28
CA THR A 43 18.95 2.81 -10.29
C THR A 43 20.17 1.89 -10.34
N LYS A 44 20.71 1.50 -9.18
CA LYS A 44 21.87 0.60 -9.10
C LYS A 44 21.55 -0.83 -9.52
N GLU A 45 20.33 -1.31 -9.27
CA GLU A 45 19.88 -2.63 -9.75
C GLU A 45 19.80 -2.65 -11.28
N GLU A 46 19.25 -1.61 -11.91
CA GLU A 46 19.20 -1.50 -13.37
C GLU A 46 20.59 -1.43 -14.01
N MET A 47 21.50 -0.61 -13.43
CA MET A 47 22.89 -0.58 -13.88
C MET A 47 23.57 -1.95 -13.78
N LEU A 48 23.29 -2.71 -12.71
CA LEU A 48 23.84 -4.04 -12.52
C LEU A 48 23.33 -5.02 -13.59
N VAL A 49 22.03 -5.00 -13.91
CA VAL A 49 21.46 -5.81 -14.98
C VAL A 49 22.14 -5.49 -16.31
N ASN A 50 22.29 -4.22 -16.65
CA ASN A 50 22.94 -3.79 -17.90
C ASN A 50 24.41 -4.25 -17.98
N ASN A 51 25.15 -4.19 -16.86
CA ASN A 51 26.52 -4.69 -16.79
C ASN A 51 26.58 -6.20 -17.03
N PHE A 52 25.63 -6.98 -16.49
CA PHE A 52 25.56 -8.42 -16.71
C PHE A 52 25.14 -8.80 -18.12
N VAL A 53 24.37 -7.98 -18.83
CA VAL A 53 24.06 -8.20 -20.26
C VAL A 53 25.36 -8.19 -21.08
N ALA A 54 26.23 -7.20 -20.88
CA ALA A 54 27.52 -7.13 -21.56
C ALA A 54 28.43 -8.31 -21.19
N LEU A 55 28.49 -8.68 -19.91
CA LEU A 55 29.27 -9.82 -19.44
C LEU A 55 28.77 -11.17 -19.98
N LYS A 56 27.45 -11.35 -20.11
CA LYS A 56 26.85 -12.55 -20.71
C LYS A 56 27.20 -12.68 -22.18
N ALA A 57 27.11 -11.60 -22.95
CA ALA A 57 27.46 -11.60 -24.36
C ALA A 57 28.92 -12.02 -24.59
N ALA A 58 29.85 -11.52 -23.76
CA ALA A 58 31.24 -11.98 -23.78
C ALA A 58 31.38 -13.44 -23.32
N ALA A 59 30.68 -13.84 -22.26
CA ALA A 59 30.75 -15.20 -21.71
C ALA A 59 30.21 -16.28 -22.66
N GLU A 60 29.26 -15.94 -23.55
CA GLU A 60 28.75 -16.87 -24.57
C GLU A 60 29.81 -17.27 -25.62
N THR A 61 30.86 -16.46 -25.78
CA THR A 61 32.00 -16.79 -26.66
C THR A 61 33.05 -17.69 -25.98
N THR A 62 32.85 -18.00 -24.70
CA THR A 62 33.75 -18.83 -23.88
C THR A 62 33.10 -20.15 -23.47
N GLU A 63 33.77 -20.95 -22.64
CA GLU A 63 33.23 -22.23 -22.19
C GLU A 63 31.88 -22.09 -21.45
N LYS A 64 31.00 -23.07 -21.66
CA LYS A 64 29.68 -23.14 -21.04
C LYS A 64 29.73 -23.07 -19.50
N SER A 65 30.81 -23.55 -18.90
CA SER A 65 31.08 -23.48 -17.46
C SER A 65 31.14 -22.03 -16.96
N PHE A 66 31.83 -21.16 -17.69
CA PHE A 66 31.98 -19.74 -17.37
C PHE A 66 30.67 -18.97 -17.56
N GLY A 67 29.95 -19.22 -18.66
CA GLY A 67 28.62 -18.63 -18.88
C GLY A 67 27.61 -18.96 -17.77
N ASN A 68 27.63 -20.17 -17.23
CA ASN A 68 26.81 -20.57 -16.09
C ASN A 68 27.21 -19.84 -14.80
N MET A 69 28.51 -19.65 -14.57
CA MET A 69 29.04 -18.91 -13.42
C MET A 69 28.58 -17.44 -13.45
N VAL A 70 28.65 -16.77 -14.60
CA VAL A 70 28.21 -15.38 -14.77
C VAL A 70 26.70 -15.23 -14.49
N LYS A 71 25.88 -16.17 -14.99
CA LYS A 71 24.44 -16.20 -14.71
C LYS A 71 24.15 -16.41 -13.22
N ALA A 72 24.90 -17.29 -12.56
CA ALA A 72 24.74 -17.54 -11.12
C ALA A 72 25.06 -16.30 -10.28
N GLU A 73 26.12 -15.57 -10.62
CA GLU A 73 26.50 -14.35 -9.92
C GLU A 73 25.50 -13.21 -10.15
N GLU A 74 24.96 -13.05 -11.36
CA GLU A 74 23.87 -12.09 -11.62
C GLU A 74 22.67 -12.37 -10.69
N VAL A 75 22.19 -13.63 -10.66
CA VAL A 75 21.05 -14.02 -9.83
C VAL A 75 21.35 -13.78 -8.34
N ARG A 76 22.58 -14.03 -7.90
CA ARG A 76 23.02 -13.79 -6.52
C ARG A 76 22.98 -12.31 -6.18
N GLN A 77 23.48 -11.44 -7.06
CA GLN A 77 23.47 -10.00 -6.85
C GLN A 77 22.03 -9.45 -6.84
N LEU A 78 21.17 -9.86 -7.78
CA LEU A 78 19.77 -9.47 -7.79
C LEU A 78 19.03 -9.91 -6.52
N LYS A 79 19.33 -11.10 -5.99
CA LYS A 79 18.80 -11.54 -4.68
C LYS A 79 19.28 -10.65 -3.54
N SER A 80 20.52 -10.18 -3.57
CA SER A 80 21.05 -9.23 -2.60
C SER A 80 20.30 -7.88 -2.64
N PHE A 81 20.01 -7.35 -3.83
CA PHE A 81 19.18 -6.14 -3.99
C PHE A 81 17.79 -6.31 -3.41
N LYS A 82 17.11 -7.43 -3.72
CA LYS A 82 15.80 -7.75 -3.11
C LYS A 82 15.85 -7.78 -1.58
N ARG A 83 16.92 -8.35 -1.01
CA ARG A 83 17.13 -8.37 0.45
C ARG A 83 17.35 -6.97 1.03
N MET A 84 18.12 -6.12 0.35
CA MET A 84 18.33 -4.73 0.76
C MET A 84 17.02 -3.94 0.77
N LYS A 85 16.21 -4.03 -0.29
CA LYS A 85 14.89 -3.38 -0.36
C LYS A 85 13.95 -3.83 0.77
N LYS A 86 13.92 -5.14 1.07
CA LYS A 86 13.12 -5.67 2.18
C LYS A 86 13.58 -5.13 3.54
N ARG A 87 14.90 -5.03 3.75
CA ARG A 87 15.46 -4.47 4.98
C ARG A 87 15.22 -2.97 5.11
N LEU A 88 15.32 -2.23 4.01
CA LEU A 88 14.98 -0.81 3.96
C LEU A 88 13.52 -0.59 4.39
N LEU A 89 12.59 -1.35 3.80
CA LEU A 89 11.17 -1.29 4.18
C LEU A 89 10.98 -1.57 5.68
N HIS A 90 11.65 -2.58 6.23
CA HIS A 90 11.54 -2.89 7.64
C HIS A 90 12.10 -1.77 8.55
N ALA A 91 13.25 -1.21 8.19
CA ALA A 91 13.86 -0.11 8.94
C ALA A 91 12.98 1.14 8.92
N GLU A 92 12.40 1.47 7.77
CA GLU A 92 11.47 2.61 7.65
C GLU A 92 10.17 2.37 8.40
N LYS A 93 9.64 1.14 8.44
CA LYS A 93 8.50 0.80 9.29
C LYS A 93 8.77 1.06 10.77
N ILE A 94 9.96 0.69 11.25
CA ILE A 94 10.36 0.93 12.64
C ILE A 94 10.49 2.44 12.89
N LYS A 95 11.16 3.16 11.98
CA LYS A 95 11.36 4.61 12.09
C LYS A 95 10.03 5.39 12.08
N GLN A 96 9.07 4.94 11.28
CA GLN A 96 7.76 5.57 11.09
C GLN A 96 6.65 4.83 11.85
N ASN A 97 6.98 4.15 12.96
CA ASN A 97 6.01 3.33 13.69
C ASN A 97 4.81 4.16 14.21
N GLU A 98 5.05 5.39 14.65
CA GLU A 98 3.96 6.27 15.11
C GLU A 98 2.97 6.61 13.97
N LEU A 99 3.49 6.86 12.76
CA LEU A 99 2.65 7.07 11.58
C LEU A 99 1.86 5.80 11.24
N LEU A 100 2.49 4.63 11.32
CA LEU A 100 1.83 3.34 11.11
C LEU A 100 0.69 3.10 12.09
N GLU A 101 0.90 3.37 13.38
CA GLU A 101 -0.14 3.22 14.40
C GLU A 101 -1.32 4.17 14.17
N ARG A 102 -1.04 5.41 13.75
CA ARG A 102 -2.08 6.38 13.37
C ARG A 102 -2.88 5.90 12.16
N LEU A 103 -2.20 5.38 11.14
CA LEU A 103 -2.83 4.80 9.95
C LEU A 103 -3.66 3.56 10.31
N GLU A 104 -3.17 2.68 11.18
CA GLU A 104 -3.88 1.48 11.60
C GLU A 104 -5.14 1.83 12.38
N LYS A 105 -5.07 2.78 13.32
CA LYS A 105 -6.24 3.28 14.04
C LYS A 105 -7.27 3.89 13.09
N LEU A 106 -6.83 4.72 12.14
CA LEU A 106 -7.72 5.30 11.14
C LEU A 106 -8.37 4.21 10.26
N PHE A 107 -7.62 3.18 9.89
CA PHE A 107 -8.15 2.08 9.09
C PHE A 107 -9.16 1.24 9.88
N LEU A 108 -8.95 1.03 11.19
CA LEU A 108 -9.90 0.35 12.08
C LEU A 108 -11.17 1.19 12.32
N ASP A 109 -11.06 2.53 12.36
CA ASP A 109 -12.21 3.43 12.44
C ASP A 109 -13.13 3.28 11.21
N VAL A 110 -12.57 2.97 10.03
CA VAL A 110 -13.31 2.76 8.77
C VAL A 110 -13.71 1.28 8.56
N HIS A 111 -12.84 0.34 8.90
CA HIS A 111 -13.01 -1.11 8.77
C HIS A 111 -13.02 -1.77 10.15
N PRO A 112 -14.16 -1.73 10.87
CA PRO A 112 -14.27 -2.36 12.17
C PRO A 112 -13.91 -3.85 12.04
N SER A 113 -13.07 -4.34 12.94
CA SER A 113 -12.59 -5.73 12.96
C SER A 113 -11.84 -6.19 11.69
N LYS A 114 -11.22 -5.27 10.93
CA LYS A 114 -10.56 -5.56 9.64
C LYS A 114 -11.51 -6.11 8.57
N THR A 115 -12.80 -5.91 8.78
CA THR A 115 -13.88 -6.28 7.86
C THR A 115 -14.65 -5.04 7.45
N TRP A 116 -15.41 -5.14 6.37
CA TRP A 116 -16.30 -4.08 5.94
C TRP A 116 -17.31 -3.74 7.03
N GLN A 117 -17.55 -2.45 7.20
CA GLN A 117 -18.45 -1.91 8.20
C GLN A 117 -19.84 -2.57 8.15
N GLU A 118 -20.36 -2.82 6.94
CA GLU A 118 -21.64 -3.49 6.67
C GLU A 118 -21.74 -4.90 7.28
N ARG A 119 -20.62 -5.59 7.50
CA ARG A 119 -20.58 -6.95 8.06
C ARG A 119 -20.54 -6.96 9.57
N VAL A 120 -20.33 -5.81 10.20
CA VAL A 120 -20.14 -5.67 11.65
C VAL A 120 -21.26 -4.86 12.29
N PHE A 121 -21.62 -3.73 11.70
CA PHE A 121 -22.66 -2.86 12.26
C PHE A 121 -24.02 -3.11 11.62
N ASN A 122 -25.04 -3.15 12.47
CA ASN A 122 -26.43 -3.12 12.06
C ASN A 122 -26.87 -1.68 11.79
N PHE A 123 -27.88 -1.50 10.94
CA PHE A 123 -28.50 -0.18 10.69
C PHE A 123 -28.89 0.54 12.00
N SER A 124 -29.31 -0.20 13.02
CA SER A 124 -29.75 0.33 14.31
C SER A 124 -28.68 1.14 15.03
N VAL A 125 -27.40 0.84 14.80
CA VAL A 125 -26.25 1.57 15.38
C VAL A 125 -26.19 3.01 14.90
N PHE A 126 -26.56 3.26 13.64
CA PHE A 126 -26.57 4.61 13.07
C PHE A 126 -27.89 5.31 13.38
N PHE A 127 -28.99 4.57 13.27
CA PHE A 127 -30.33 5.11 13.52
C PHE A 127 -30.53 5.56 14.98
N SER A 128 -29.90 4.90 15.95
CA SER A 128 -29.98 5.31 17.36
C SER A 128 -29.38 6.69 17.62
N ASP A 129 -28.34 7.05 16.85
CA ASP A 129 -27.58 8.29 17.03
C ASP A 129 -28.18 9.43 16.20
N GLU A 130 -28.57 9.15 14.95
CA GLU A 130 -28.91 10.18 13.95
C GLU A 130 -30.41 10.23 13.59
N GLY A 131 -31.18 9.21 13.96
CA GLY A 131 -32.64 9.17 13.78
C GLY A 131 -33.12 9.20 12.32
N TYR A 132 -34.35 9.69 12.12
CA TYR A 132 -35.01 9.74 10.81
C TYR A 132 -34.32 10.62 9.76
N PRO A 133 -33.73 11.80 10.09
CA PRO A 133 -33.03 12.63 9.11
C PRO A 133 -31.91 11.89 8.38
N TRP A 134 -31.22 10.99 9.07
CA TRP A 134 -30.20 10.14 8.47
C TRP A 134 -30.76 9.17 7.43
N LEU A 135 -31.92 8.57 7.69
CA LEU A 135 -32.60 7.68 6.72
C LEU A 135 -33.02 8.43 5.46
N GLU A 136 -33.55 9.64 5.61
CA GLU A 136 -33.93 10.49 4.47
C GLU A 136 -32.71 10.79 3.59
N ASN A 137 -31.61 11.23 4.20
CA ASN A 137 -30.36 11.49 3.49
C ASN A 137 -29.83 10.23 2.77
N CYS A 138 -29.88 9.05 3.42
CA CYS A 138 -29.49 7.80 2.78
C CYS A 138 -30.35 7.46 1.55
N LEU A 139 -31.66 7.73 1.60
CA LEU A 139 -32.57 7.49 0.48
C LEU A 139 -32.31 8.42 -0.69
N GLU A 140 -32.02 9.70 -0.43
CA GLU A 140 -31.71 10.70 -1.45
C GLU A 140 -30.41 10.37 -2.20
N GLU A 141 -29.37 9.96 -1.48
CA GLU A 141 -28.06 9.62 -2.04
C GLU A 141 -28.03 8.22 -2.70
N MET A 142 -29.05 7.39 -2.51
CA MET A 142 -29.05 6.01 -2.99
C MET A 142 -29.21 5.93 -4.52
N VAL A 143 -28.16 5.46 -5.21
CA VAL A 143 -28.22 5.19 -6.65
C VAL A 143 -28.74 3.78 -6.91
N VAL A 144 -30.05 3.64 -7.12
CA VAL A 144 -30.74 2.33 -7.30
C VAL A 144 -30.37 1.58 -8.57
N GLN A 145 -29.73 2.27 -9.54
CA GLN A 145 -29.42 1.73 -10.87
C GLN A 145 -28.16 0.84 -10.89
N TYR A 146 -27.28 0.99 -9.90
CA TYR A 146 -26.01 0.27 -9.84
C TYR A 146 -25.75 -0.23 -8.43
N SER A 147 -25.38 -1.50 -8.29
CA SER A 147 -24.82 -2.02 -7.04
C SER A 147 -23.39 -1.49 -6.87
N LYS A 148 -23.27 -0.30 -6.29
CA LYS A 148 -22.00 0.38 -6.00
C LYS A 148 -21.96 0.79 -4.55
N LEU A 149 -20.77 0.78 -3.98
CA LEU A 149 -20.53 1.31 -2.64
C LEU A 149 -20.55 2.85 -2.72
N ILE A 150 -21.41 3.48 -1.92
CA ILE A 150 -21.60 4.93 -1.88
C ILE A 150 -20.96 5.43 -0.58
N ILE A 151 -20.10 6.45 -0.70
CA ILE A 151 -19.49 7.10 0.46
C ILE A 151 -20.27 8.39 0.72
N VAL A 152 -21.00 8.42 1.84
CA VAL A 152 -21.68 9.64 2.31
C VAL A 152 -20.92 10.21 3.50
N ALA A 153 -20.54 11.48 3.42
CA ALA A 153 -20.06 12.25 4.56
C ALA A 153 -21.28 12.75 5.34
N ILE A 154 -21.30 12.47 6.65
CA ILE A 154 -22.41 12.82 7.55
C ILE A 154 -21.79 13.32 8.85
#